data_AF-M3CS91-F1
#
_entry.id   AF-M3CS91-F1
#
_cell.length_a   1.000
_cell.length_b   1.000
_cell.length_c   1.000
_cell.angle_alpha   90.00
_cell.angle_beta   90.00
_cell.angle_gamma   90.00
#
_symmetry.space_group_name_H-M   'P 1'
#
loop_
_entity.id
_entity.type
_entity.pdbx_description
1 polymer ?
#
loop_
_entity_poly.entity_id
_entity_poly.type
_entity_poly.pdbx_seq_one_letter_code
_entity_poly.pdbx_strand_id
1 'polypeptide(L)'
;MTAAARRNKAARILRDRTRSNRAAARIARHGVGTLATHALATGLTIREARTVAQSLRRNVEKAGVTGIAGRSHAGRRMRDCTRYTPAEVARIAVIYKPRKPAYKAAAARLALAA
;
A
#
# COMPACT_ATOMS: atom_id res chain seq x y z
N MET A 1 -7.83 -31.04 -3.86
CA MET A 1 -8.28 -29.69 -4.31
C MET A 1 -9.02 -29.81 -5.64
N THR A 2 -10.32 -29.51 -5.67
CA THR A 2 -11.15 -29.63 -6.88
C THR A 2 -10.74 -28.63 -7.98
N ALA A 3 -11.08 -28.91 -9.24
CA ALA A 3 -10.77 -28.01 -10.37
C ALA A 3 -11.42 -26.62 -10.19
N ALA A 4 -12.63 -26.56 -9.63
CA ALA A 4 -13.32 -25.31 -9.30
C ALA A 4 -12.55 -24.48 -8.24
N ALA A 5 -12.03 -25.12 -7.20
CA ALA A 5 -11.22 -24.44 -6.18
C ALA A 5 -9.91 -23.85 -6.75
N ARG A 6 -9.27 -24.55 -7.69
CA ARG A 6 -8.09 -24.06 -8.41
C ARG A 6 -8.41 -22.82 -9.25
N ARG A 7 -9.50 -22.87 -10.01
CA ARG A 7 -9.97 -21.74 -10.84
C ARG A 7 -10.28 -20.50 -10.00
N ASN A 8 -10.98 -20.69 -8.88
CA ASN A 8 -11.31 -19.60 -7.95
C ASN A 8 -10.05 -18.97 -7.33
N LYS A 9 -9.06 -19.79 -6.95
CA LYS A 9 -7.76 -19.32 -6.45
C LYS A 9 -7.01 -18.52 -7.50
N ALA A 10 -6.94 -19.01 -8.74
CA ALA A 10 -6.27 -18.33 -9.84
C ALA A 10 -6.93 -16.97 -10.16
N ALA A 11 -8.27 -16.93 -10.25
CA ALA A 11 -9.01 -15.69 -10.47
C ALA A 11 -8.74 -14.65 -9.36
N ARG A 12 -8.65 -15.09 -8.09
CA ARG A 12 -8.31 -14.20 -6.98
C ARG A 12 -6.89 -13.61 -7.12
N ILE A 13 -5.91 -14.45 -7.42
CA ILE A 13 -4.51 -14.02 -7.61
C ILE A 13 -4.41 -12.99 -8.74
N LEU A 14 -5.08 -13.22 -9.87
CA LEU A 14 -5.09 -12.29 -10.99
C LEU A 14 -5.72 -10.95 -10.60
N ARG A 15 -6.83 -10.96 -9.87
CA ARG A 15 -7.47 -9.72 -9.38
C ARG A 15 -6.54 -8.93 -8.45
N ASP A 16 -5.82 -9.61 -7.57
CA ASP A 16 -4.89 -8.94 -6.66
C ASP A 16 -3.68 -8.35 -7.42
N ARG A 17 -3.11 -9.09 -8.37
CA ARG A 17 -2.05 -8.58 -9.26
C ARG A 17 -2.49 -7.36 -10.05
N THR A 18 -3.68 -7.40 -10.65
CA THR A 18 -4.24 -6.27 -11.40
C THR A 18 -4.40 -5.03 -10.51
N ARG A 19 -4.80 -5.21 -9.25
CA ARG A 19 -4.91 -4.10 -8.29
C ARG A 19 -3.55 -3.52 -7.94
N SER A 20 -2.55 -4.35 -7.67
CA SER A 20 -1.18 -3.91 -7.39
C SER A 20 -0.59 -3.13 -8.57
N ASN A 21 -0.73 -3.63 -9.80
CA ASN A 21 -0.25 -2.95 -11.00
C ASN A 21 -0.94 -1.59 -11.21
N ARG A 22 -2.26 -1.52 -10.98
CA ARG A 22 -3.00 -0.26 -11.05
C ARG A 22 -2.57 0.74 -9.97
N ALA A 23 -2.24 0.25 -8.78
CA ALA A 23 -1.73 1.09 -7.69
C ALA A 23 -0.34 1.65 -8.03
N ALA A 24 0.57 0.81 -8.51
CA ALA A 24 1.90 1.23 -8.97
C ALA A 24 1.80 2.26 -10.11
N ALA A 25 0.97 1.99 -11.12
CA ALA A 25 0.76 2.93 -12.22
C ALA A 25 0.16 4.26 -11.76
N ARG A 26 -0.72 4.25 -10.75
CA ARG A 26 -1.28 5.49 -10.17
C ARG A 26 -0.19 6.30 -9.47
N ILE A 27 0.68 5.65 -8.69
CA ILE A 27 1.79 6.32 -8.01
C ILE A 27 2.75 6.91 -9.06
N ALA A 28 3.10 6.15 -10.10
CA ALA A 28 3.97 6.62 -11.17
C ALA A 28 3.41 7.85 -11.91
N ARG A 29 2.10 7.89 -12.17
CA ARG A 29 1.46 9.02 -12.88
C ARG A 29 1.33 10.29 -12.04
N HIS A 30 1.08 10.17 -10.74
CA HIS A 30 0.78 11.33 -9.89
C HIS A 30 1.92 11.70 -8.94
N GLY A 31 2.96 10.88 -8.85
CA GLY A 31 4.06 11.03 -7.89
C GLY A 31 3.67 10.82 -6.42
N VAL A 32 2.38 10.63 -6.12
CA VAL A 32 1.87 10.53 -4.75
C VAL A 32 0.78 9.47 -4.60
N GLY A 33 0.66 8.91 -3.40
CA GLY A 33 -0.35 7.91 -3.08
C GLY A 33 -0.59 7.80 -1.57
N THR A 34 -1.74 7.26 -1.16
CA THR A 34 -1.96 6.95 0.27
C THR A 34 -1.03 5.81 0.70
N LEU A 35 -0.72 5.70 2.00
CA LEU A 35 0.09 4.58 2.53
C LEU A 35 -0.46 3.20 2.14
N ALA A 36 -1.79 3.06 2.06
CA ALA A 36 -2.44 1.84 1.61
C ALA A 36 -2.20 1.56 0.11
N THR A 37 -2.15 2.61 -0.72
CA THR A 37 -1.86 2.48 -2.16
C THR A 37 -0.41 2.04 -2.38
N HIS A 38 0.53 2.64 -1.62
CA HIS A 38 1.94 2.22 -1.63
C HIS A 38 2.10 0.77 -1.16
N ALA A 39 1.46 0.39 -0.05
CA ALA A 39 1.48 -0.99 0.43
C ALA A 39 0.88 -1.98 -0.60
N LEU A 40 -0.20 -1.61 -1.30
CA LEU A 40 -0.77 -2.42 -2.39
C LEU A 40 0.19 -2.58 -3.57
N ALA A 41 0.94 -1.53 -3.92
CA ALA A 41 1.91 -1.58 -5.01
C ALA A 41 3.03 -2.59 -4.75
N THR A 42 3.33 -2.92 -3.49
CA THR A 42 4.32 -3.97 -3.14
C THR A 42 3.85 -5.41 -3.35
N GLY A 43 2.60 -5.61 -3.77
CA GLY A 43 2.01 -6.94 -4.01
C GLY A 43 1.23 -7.53 -2.82
N LEU A 44 0.99 -6.75 -1.77
CA LEU A 44 0.15 -7.18 -0.65
C LEU A 44 -1.33 -7.26 -1.04
N THR A 45 -2.07 -8.17 -0.40
CA THR A 45 -3.55 -8.19 -0.52
C THR A 45 -4.15 -6.93 0.10
N ILE A 46 -5.40 -6.58 -0.27
CA ILE A 46 -6.08 -5.39 0.30
C ILE A 46 -6.13 -5.44 1.83
N ARG A 47 -6.41 -6.60 2.41
CA ARG A 47 -6.52 -6.76 3.86
C ARG A 47 -5.18 -6.46 4.53
N GLU A 48 -4.10 -7.03 4.00
CA GLU A 48 -2.75 -6.84 4.50
C GLU A 48 -2.26 -5.41 4.31
N ALA A 49 -2.51 -4.82 3.14
CA ALA A 49 -2.14 -3.44 2.85
C ALA A 49 -2.81 -2.45 3.81
N ARG A 50 -4.07 -2.69 4.20
CA ARG A 50 -4.76 -1.88 5.21
C ARG A 50 -4.10 -2.00 6.59
N THR A 51 -3.77 -3.22 7.00
CA THR A 51 -3.07 -3.47 8.28
C THR A 51 -1.70 -2.79 8.30
N VAL A 52 -0.89 -2.97 7.25
CA VAL A 52 0.42 -2.34 7.14
C VAL A 52 0.29 -0.81 7.12
N ALA A 53 -0.65 -0.26 6.34
CA ALA A 53 -0.88 1.18 6.31
C ALA A 53 -1.26 1.75 7.69
N GLN A 54 -2.07 1.04 8.47
CA GLN A 54 -2.42 1.47 9.83
C GLN A 54 -1.20 1.48 10.75
N SER A 55 -0.30 0.50 10.63
CA SER A 55 0.97 0.51 11.37
C SER A 55 1.89 1.65 10.91
N LEU A 56 2.02 1.89 9.60
CA LEU A 56 2.85 2.96 9.05
C LEU A 56 2.37 4.34 9.50
N ARG A 57 1.05 4.57 9.62
CA ARG A 57 0.51 5.85 10.12
C ARG A 57 1.06 6.25 11.49
N ARG A 58 1.29 5.27 12.39
CA ARG A 58 1.85 5.53 13.72
C ARG A 58 3.33 5.96 13.68
N ASN A 59 3.99 5.71 12.56
CA ASN A 59 5.39 6.06 12.35
C ASN A 59 5.55 7.35 11.53
N VAL A 60 4.47 7.93 11.03
CA VAL A 60 4.50 9.17 10.23
C VAL A 60 5.12 10.32 11.02
N GLU A 61 4.60 10.56 12.23
CA GLU A 61 5.12 11.60 13.14
C GLU A 61 6.58 11.33 13.54
N LYS A 62 6.90 10.06 13.83
CA LYS A 62 8.27 9.65 14.19
C LYS A 62 9.27 9.84 13.05
N ALA A 63 8.80 9.75 11.80
CA ALA A 63 9.61 9.98 10.61
C ALA A 63 9.69 11.46 10.21
N GLY A 64 9.03 12.36 10.95
CA GLY A 64 8.95 13.79 10.60
C GLY A 64 8.26 14.03 9.26
N VAL A 65 7.32 13.17 8.86
CA VAL A 65 6.61 13.27 7.58
C VAL A 65 5.22 13.84 7.80
N THR A 66 4.83 14.83 7.01
CA THR A 66 3.46 15.40 7.05
C THR A 66 2.58 14.81 5.95
N GLY A 67 3.13 14.65 4.75
CA GLY A 67 2.37 14.31 3.56
C GLY A 67 1.48 15.46 3.08
N ILE A 68 0.67 15.18 2.06
CA ILE A 68 -0.18 16.13 1.35
C ILE A 68 -1.64 15.80 1.63
N ALA A 69 -2.38 16.75 2.18
CA ALA A 69 -3.82 16.62 2.35
C ALA A 69 -4.53 16.59 0.99
N GLY A 70 -5.55 15.74 0.87
CA GLY A 70 -6.35 15.64 -0.34
C GLY A 70 -7.69 14.97 -0.07
N ARG A 71 -8.52 14.94 -1.10
CA ARG A 71 -9.86 14.34 -1.04
C ARG A 71 -9.98 13.23 -2.07
N SER A 72 -10.67 12.16 -1.70
CA SER A 72 -10.93 11.01 -2.56
C SER A 72 -12.42 10.68 -2.57
N HIS A 73 -12.95 10.42 -3.75
CA HIS A 73 -14.35 10.01 -3.90
C HIS A 73 -14.54 8.55 -3.46
N ALA A 74 -15.51 8.31 -2.60
CA ALA A 74 -15.90 7.00 -2.09
C ALA A 74 -17.41 6.81 -2.34
N GLY A 75 -17.76 6.39 -3.56
CA GLY A 75 -19.17 6.21 -3.95
C GLY A 75 -19.87 7.54 -4.12
N ARG A 76 -20.78 7.92 -3.22
CA ARG A 76 -21.48 9.22 -3.21
C ARG A 76 -20.90 10.23 -2.19
N ARG A 77 -19.78 9.88 -1.54
CA ARG A 77 -19.20 10.68 -0.46
C ARG A 77 -17.77 11.06 -0.77
N MET A 78 -17.36 12.25 -0.36
CA MET A 78 -15.96 12.64 -0.35
C MET A 78 -15.32 12.22 0.97
N ARG A 79 -14.07 11.73 0.94
CA ARG A 79 -13.28 11.41 2.13
C ARG A 79 -11.95 12.13 2.10
N ASP A 80 -11.58 12.72 3.22
CA ASP A 80 -10.24 13.27 3.39
C ASP A 80 -9.22 12.14 3.48
N CYS A 81 -8.06 12.38 2.89
CA CYS A 81 -6.96 11.44 2.86
C CYS A 81 -5.63 12.16 2.78
N THR A 82 -4.62 11.60 3.43
CA THR A 82 -3.23 12.06 3.29
C THR A 82 -2.52 11.21 2.25
N ARG A 83 -1.86 11.88 1.31
CA ARG A 83 -1.04 11.28 0.26
C ARG A 83 0.42 11.54 0.56
N TYR A 84 1.28 10.59 0.21
CA TYR A 84 2.70 10.62 0.48
C TYR A 84 3.45 10.33 -0.81
N THR A 85 4.61 10.96 -0.97
CA THR A 85 5.58 10.63 -2.01
C THR A 85 6.27 9.30 -1.71
N PRO A 86 6.85 8.60 -2.71
CA PRO A 86 7.65 7.40 -2.46
C PRO A 86 8.79 7.64 -1.45
N ALA A 87 9.48 8.78 -1.54
CA ALA A 87 10.55 9.15 -0.61
C ALA A 87 10.06 9.31 0.84
N GLU A 88 8.90 9.96 1.03
CA GLU A 88 8.27 10.04 2.35
C GLU A 88 7.91 8.67 2.91
N VAL A 89 7.35 7.79 2.07
CA VAL A 89 7.00 6.42 2.47
C VAL A 89 8.25 5.61 2.81
N ALA A 90 9.34 5.79 2.08
CA ALA A 90 10.61 5.12 2.37
C ALA A 90 11.13 5.49 3.76
N ARG A 91 11.12 6.80 4.13
CA ARG A 91 11.48 7.24 5.49
C ARG A 91 10.62 6.59 6.57
N ILE A 92 9.31 6.52 6.35
CA ILE A 92 8.38 5.87 7.28
C ILE A 92 8.66 4.35 7.37
N ALA A 93 8.96 3.71 6.24
CA ALA A 93 9.20 2.28 6.15
C ALA A 93 10.48 1.83 6.88
N VAL A 94 11.52 2.67 6.93
CA VAL A 94 12.76 2.39 7.68
C VAL A 94 12.50 2.20 9.18
N ILE A 95 11.57 2.95 9.76
CA ILE A 95 11.19 2.84 11.18
C ILE A 95 10.33 1.59 11.43
N TYR A 96 9.65 1.07 10.41
CA TYR A 96 8.70 -0.02 10.54
C TYR A 96 9.40 -1.37 10.70
N LYS A 97 9.23 -2.00 11.88
CA LYS A 97 9.82 -3.31 12.22
C LYS A 97 8.75 -4.41 12.33
N PRO A 98 8.22 -4.95 11.22
CA PRO A 98 7.23 -6.02 11.25
C PRO A 98 7.82 -7.37 11.64
N ARG A 99 7.01 -8.19 12.33
CA ARG A 99 7.37 -9.58 12.66
C ARG A 99 7.06 -10.57 11.52
N LYS A 100 5.93 -10.37 10.83
CA LYS A 100 5.48 -11.27 9.75
C LYS A 100 6.40 -11.17 8.52
N PRO A 101 6.87 -12.29 7.93
CA PRO A 101 7.83 -12.27 6.82
C PRO A 101 7.30 -11.52 5.58
N ALA A 102 6.02 -11.71 5.24
CA ALA A 102 5.38 -10.99 4.13
C ALA A 102 5.46 -9.45 4.30
N TYR A 103 5.34 -8.96 5.53
CA TYR A 103 5.39 -7.52 5.82
C TYR A 103 6.82 -7.01 5.84
N LYS A 104 7.80 -7.84 6.23
CA LYS A 104 9.23 -7.50 6.10
C LYS A 104 9.61 -7.27 4.65
N ALA A 105 9.21 -8.17 3.76
CA ALA A 105 9.45 -8.02 2.32
C ALA A 105 8.79 -6.75 1.75
N ALA A 106 7.56 -6.47 2.17
CA ALA A 106 6.88 -5.23 1.78
C ALA A 106 7.59 -3.98 2.31
N ALA A 107 8.02 -3.97 3.58
CA ALA A 107 8.76 -2.87 4.17
C ALA A 107 10.07 -2.59 3.43
N ALA A 108 10.83 -3.64 3.09
CA ALA A 108 12.07 -3.53 2.30
C ALA A 108 11.80 -2.92 0.91
N ARG A 109 10.75 -3.37 0.21
CA ARG A 109 10.36 -2.79 -1.08
C ARG A 109 9.95 -1.33 -0.97
N LEU A 110 9.23 -0.95 0.10
CA LEU A 110 8.85 0.45 0.33
C LEU A 110 10.06 1.33 0.65
N ALA A 111 11.03 0.81 1.40
CA ALA A 111 12.26 1.53 1.73
C ALA A 111 13.16 1.78 0.51
N LEU A 112 13.14 0.87 -0.46
CA LEU A 112 13.90 0.97 -1.72
C LEU A 112 13.19 1.77 -2.82
N ALA A 113 11.92 2.16 -2.62
CA ALA A 113 11.12 2.83 -3.65
C ALA A 113 11.35 4.34 -3.75
N ALA A 114 12.34 4.88 -3.03
CA ALA A 114 12.72 6.29 -3.03
C ALA A 114 13.63 6.64 -4.22
#